data_AF-A0A967D9N5-F1
#
_entry.id   AF-A0A967D9N5-F1
#
_cell.length_a   1.000
_cell.length_b   1.000
_cell.length_c   1.000
_cell.angle_alpha   90.00
_cell.angle_beta   90.00
_cell.angle_gamma   90.00
#
_symmetry.space_group_name_H-M   'P 1'
#
loop_
_entity.id
_entity.type
_entity.pdbx_description
1 polymer ?
#
loop_
_entity_poly.entity_id
_entity_poly.type
_entity_poly.pdbx_seq_one_letter_code
_entity_poly.pdbx_strand_id
1 'polypeptide(L)'
;MPLSEHVSNDTQTRQRTLSEVFADWRNSVIASARFQRWAARFPLTRWIVRRQASALFDVMAGFVYSQILLACVKVNLFELLANGALSKTQLQERIALPP
;
A
#
# COMPACT_ATOMS: atom_id res chain seq x y z
N MET A 1 -49.59 3.84 22.44
CA MET A 1 -49.35 4.97 21.53
C MET A 1 -47.85 4.97 21.20
N PRO A 2 -47.43 4.77 19.92
CA PRO A 2 -46.04 4.50 19.57
C PRO A 2 -45.25 5.79 19.29
N LEU A 3 -44.06 5.90 19.86
CA LEU A 3 -43.06 6.94 19.53
C LEU A 3 -42.03 6.34 18.58
N SER A 4 -42.42 6.15 17.32
CA SER A 4 -41.54 5.72 16.24
C SER A 4 -41.66 6.71 15.08
N GLU A 5 -41.13 7.93 15.22
CA GLU A 5 -41.09 8.85 14.06
C GLU A 5 -40.13 10.04 14.15
N HIS A 6 -38.96 9.88 14.76
CA HIS A 6 -37.84 10.80 14.50
C HIS A 6 -36.55 10.04 14.23
N VAL A 7 -36.58 9.12 13.25
CA VAL A 7 -35.47 9.05 12.28
C VAL A 7 -35.66 10.25 11.36
N SER A 8 -35.49 11.44 11.92
CA SER A 8 -35.37 12.67 11.13
C SER A 8 -34.01 12.58 10.47
N ASN A 9 -34.02 11.97 9.28
CA ASN A 9 -33.42 12.51 8.08
C ASN A 9 -32.32 13.57 8.28
N ASP A 10 -31.26 13.23 9.01
CA ASP A 10 -29.95 13.91 8.95
C ASP A 10 -29.26 13.56 7.63
N THR A 11 -30.01 13.54 6.51
CA THR A 11 -29.46 13.93 5.22
C THR A 11 -29.35 15.45 5.21
N GLN A 12 -28.54 15.94 6.15
CA GLN A 12 -28.01 17.29 6.10
C GLN A 12 -27.36 17.41 4.73
N THR A 13 -28.09 18.11 3.86
CA THR A 13 -27.70 18.42 2.50
C THR A 13 -26.44 19.25 2.63
N ARG A 14 -25.30 18.57 2.68
CA ARG A 14 -23.96 19.15 2.72
C ARG A 14 -23.91 20.11 1.55
N GLN A 15 -23.97 21.40 1.84
CA GLN A 15 -23.70 22.43 0.85
C GLN A 15 -22.30 22.12 0.32
N ARG A 16 -22.23 21.41 -0.81
CA ARG A 16 -20.97 21.10 -1.48
C ARG A 16 -20.37 22.44 -1.85
N THR A 17 -19.43 22.88 -1.04
CA THR A 17 -18.76 24.16 -1.26
C THR A 17 -18.00 24.03 -2.58
N LEU A 18 -17.95 25.11 -3.36
CA LEU A 18 -17.24 25.09 -4.65
C LEU A 18 -15.77 24.64 -4.49
N SER A 19 -15.19 24.80 -3.30
CA SER A 19 -13.88 24.26 -2.93
C SER A 19 -13.85 22.74 -2.87
N GLU A 20 -14.90 22.07 -2.40
CA GLU A 20 -15.00 20.60 -2.41
C GLU A 20 -15.13 20.09 -3.84
N VAL A 21 -15.97 20.73 -4.66
CA VAL A 21 -16.12 20.38 -6.08
C VAL A 21 -14.83 20.60 -6.86
N PHE A 22 -14.11 21.70 -6.57
CA PHE A 22 -12.79 21.97 -7.15
C PHE A 22 -11.73 20.98 -6.66
N ALA A 23 -11.73 20.63 -5.38
CA ALA A 23 -10.81 19.64 -4.83
C ALA A 23 -11.04 18.25 -5.43
N ASP A 24 -12.30 17.85 -5.61
CA ASP A 24 -12.69 16.59 -6.23
C ASP A 24 -12.34 16.55 -7.72
N TRP A 25 -12.60 17.65 -8.45
CA TRP A 25 -12.19 17.79 -9.84
C TRP A 25 -10.67 17.69 -9.98
N ARG A 26 -9.91 18.43 -9.16
CA ARG A 26 -8.44 18.38 -9.14
C ARG A 26 -7.95 16.96 -8.83
N ASN A 27 -8.52 16.30 -7.82
CA ASN A 27 -8.16 14.93 -7.47
C ASN A 27 -8.44 13.97 -8.63
N SER A 28 -9.58 14.12 -9.30
CA SER A 28 -9.94 13.33 -10.48
C SER A 28 -9.02 13.57 -11.68
N VAL A 29 -8.55 14.82 -11.89
CA VAL A 29 -7.58 15.16 -12.94
C VAL A 29 -6.21 14.53 -12.64
N ILE A 30 -5.75 14.61 -11.39
CA ILE A 30 -4.47 14.02 -10.94
C ILE A 30 -4.51 12.49 -10.97
N ALA A 31 -5.66 11.88 -10.65
CA ALA A 31 -5.88 10.44 -10.71
C ALA A 31 -6.03 9.90 -12.14
N SER A 32 -6.20 10.77 -13.15
CA SER A 32 -6.38 10.32 -14.52
C SER A 32 -5.08 9.76 -15.10
N ALA A 33 -5.13 8.50 -15.59
CA ALA A 33 -3.99 7.85 -16.23
C ALA A 33 -3.43 8.64 -17.43
N ARG A 34 -4.25 9.48 -18.07
CA ARG A 34 -3.83 10.34 -19.19
C ARG A 34 -2.99 11.54 -18.72
N PHE A 35 -3.37 12.18 -17.62
CA PHE A 35 -2.57 13.23 -16.98
C PHE A 35 -1.28 12.66 -16.39
N GLN A 36 -1.35 11.49 -15.74
CA GLN A 36 -0.16 10.80 -15.23
C GLN A 36 0.83 10.42 -16.33
N ARG A 37 0.35 9.91 -17.48
CA ARG A 37 1.21 9.61 -18.65
C ARG A 37 1.84 10.87 -19.27
N TRP A 38 1.09 11.97 -19.33
CA TRP A 38 1.60 13.25 -19.82
C TRP A 38 2.64 13.85 -18.83
N ALA A 39 2.34 13.84 -17.53
CA ALA A 39 3.22 14.29 -16.46
C ALA A 39 4.49 13.42 -16.33
N ALA A 40 4.42 12.12 -16.62
CA ALA A 40 5.60 11.24 -16.67
C ALA A 40 6.50 11.53 -17.88
N ARG A 41 5.95 12.06 -18.98
CA ARG A 41 6.70 12.45 -20.20
C ARG A 41 7.34 13.83 -20.09
N PHE A 42 6.85 14.71 -19.22
CA PHE A 42 7.43 16.04 -19.01
C PHE A 42 8.60 15.96 -18.00
N PRO A 43 9.82 16.40 -18.37
CA PRO A 43 11.04 16.11 -17.62
C PRO A 43 11.09 16.69 -16.19
N LEU A 44 10.41 17.82 -15.92
CA LEU A 44 10.32 18.37 -14.56
C LEU A 44 9.36 17.59 -13.65
N THR A 45 8.19 17.18 -14.15
CA THR A 45 7.19 16.45 -13.35
C THR A 45 7.56 14.98 -13.17
N ARG A 46 8.44 14.43 -14.01
CA ARG A 46 9.01 13.08 -13.88
C ARG A 46 9.69 12.84 -12.53
N TRP A 47 10.36 13.83 -11.96
CA TRP A 47 11.03 13.71 -10.66
C TRP A 47 10.03 13.58 -9.50
N ILE A 48 8.93 14.32 -9.56
CA ILE A 48 7.84 14.29 -8.56
C ILE A 48 7.14 12.93 -8.60
N VAL A 49 6.77 12.44 -9.80
CA VAL A 49 6.11 11.14 -9.97
C VAL A 49 7.01 10.00 -9.49
N ARG A 50 8.32 10.05 -9.80
CA ARG A 50 9.28 9.03 -9.35
C ARG A 50 9.43 9.01 -7.83
N ARG A 51 9.45 10.17 -7.19
CA ARG A 51 9.58 10.29 -5.73
C ARG A 51 8.33 9.78 -5.02
N GLN A 52 7.14 10.04 -5.57
CA GLN A 52 5.88 9.51 -5.05
C GLN A 52 5.79 7.98 -5.17
N ALA A 53 6.19 7.44 -6.33
CA ALA A 53 6.26 6.00 -6.53
C ALA A 53 7.28 5.34 -5.58
N SER A 54 8.45 5.97 -5.38
CA SER A 54 9.46 5.50 -4.42
C SER A 54 8.89 5.41 -3.01
N ALA A 55 8.22 6.46 -2.51
CA ALA A 55 7.63 6.44 -1.17
C ALA A 55 6.61 5.30 -0.98
N LEU A 56 5.80 5.01 -2.00
CA LEU A 56 4.86 3.88 -1.96
C LEU A 56 5.61 2.54 -1.97
N PHE A 57 6.65 2.43 -2.78
CA PHE A 57 7.53 1.27 -2.81
C PHE A 57 8.25 1.05 -1.48
N ASP A 58 8.70 2.10 -0.81
CA ASP A 58 9.42 2.02 0.46
C ASP A 58 8.52 1.49 1.59
N VAL A 59 7.25 1.91 1.63
CA VAL A 59 6.25 1.37 2.57
C VAL A 59 6.00 -0.11 2.31
N MET A 60 5.82 -0.51 1.05
CA MET A 60 5.66 -1.92 0.70
C MET A 60 6.93 -2.72 0.98
N ALA A 61 8.10 -2.17 0.71
CA ALA A 61 9.39 -2.80 0.92
C ALA A 61 9.63 -3.03 2.42
N GLY A 62 9.36 -2.05 3.27
CA GLY A 62 9.44 -2.20 4.73
C GLY A 62 8.55 -3.33 5.25
N PHE A 63 7.31 -3.42 4.74
CA PHE A 63 6.42 -4.53 5.07
C PHE A 63 6.95 -5.86 4.55
N VAL A 64 7.32 -5.95 3.28
CA VAL A 64 7.83 -7.19 2.65
C VAL A 64 9.09 -7.68 3.34
N TYR A 65 10.05 -6.80 3.65
CA TYR A 65 11.25 -7.16 4.42
C TYR A 65 10.90 -7.70 5.80
N SER A 66 9.93 -7.09 6.48
CA SER A 66 9.47 -7.57 7.78
C SER A 66 8.79 -8.94 7.67
N GLN A 67 8.02 -9.20 6.61
CA GLN A 67 7.41 -10.50 6.37
C GLN A 67 8.44 -11.58 6.03
N ILE A 68 9.46 -11.24 5.23
CA ILE A 68 10.58 -12.14 4.92
C ILE A 68 11.32 -12.49 6.21
N LEU A 69 11.66 -11.49 7.03
CA LEU A 69 12.33 -11.71 8.31
C LEU A 69 11.47 -12.56 9.25
N LEU A 70 10.18 -12.27 9.35
CA LEU A 70 9.23 -13.06 10.15
C LEU A 70 9.16 -14.51 9.65
N ALA A 71 9.15 -14.74 8.34
CA ALA A 71 9.20 -16.08 7.78
C ALA A 71 10.49 -16.80 8.17
N CYS A 72 11.65 -16.13 8.09
CA CYS A 72 12.94 -16.67 8.55
C CYS A 72 12.92 -17.07 10.03
N VAL A 73 12.30 -16.26 10.89
CA VAL A 73 12.14 -16.58 12.32
C VAL A 73 11.18 -17.75 12.52
N LYS A 74 10.04 -17.78 11.83
CA LYS A 74 9.04 -18.87 11.94
C LYS A 74 9.59 -20.24 11.56
N VAL A 75 10.52 -20.28 10.61
CA VAL A 75 11.18 -21.53 10.19
C VAL A 75 12.47 -21.82 10.95
N ASN A 76 12.78 -21.04 12.00
CA ASN A 76 14.03 -21.14 12.76
C ASN A 76 15.28 -21.12 11.87
N LEU A 77 15.26 -20.35 10.78
CA LEU A 77 16.33 -20.29 9.78
C LEU A 77 17.68 -19.92 10.41
N PHE A 78 17.66 -18.93 11.30
CA PHE A 78 18.89 -18.41 11.91
C PHE A 78 19.52 -19.41 12.89
N GLU A 79 18.71 -20.16 13.65
CA GLU A 79 19.19 -21.26 14.50
C GLU A 79 19.83 -22.38 13.66
N LEU A 80 19.21 -22.72 12.53
CA LEU A 80 19.77 -23.71 11.60
C LEU A 80 21.14 -23.27 11.05
N LEU A 81 21.26 -22.00 10.67
CA LEU A 81 22.49 -21.44 10.11
C LEU A 81 23.56 -21.12 11.16
N ALA A 82 23.17 -20.90 12.43
CA ALA A 82 24.10 -20.72 13.53
C ALA A 82 24.97 -21.96 13.75
N ASN A 83 24.45 -23.14 13.45
CA ASN A 83 25.17 -24.41 13.52
C ASN A 83 26.15 -24.65 12.35
N GLY A 84 26.18 -23.76 11.36
CA GLY A 84 27.06 -23.83 10.20
C GLY A 84 26.36 -23.53 8.88
N ALA A 85 27.15 -23.22 7.86
CA ALA A 85 26.62 -22.96 6.52
C ALA A 85 25.92 -24.21 5.97
N LEU A 86 24.67 -24.05 5.53
CA LEU A 86 23.87 -25.09 4.91
C LEU A 86 23.69 -24.79 3.42
N SER A 87 23.74 -25.84 2.60
CA SER A 87 23.38 -25.73 1.19
C SER A 87 21.87 -25.55 1.04
N LYS A 88 21.44 -24.99 -0.11
CA LYS A 88 20.02 -24.78 -0.42
C LYS A 88 19.18 -26.06 -0.29
N THR A 89 19.71 -27.19 -0.75
CA THR A 89 19.02 -28.49 -0.68
C THR A 89 18.82 -28.95 0.77
N GLN A 90 19.86 -28.83 1.60
CA GLN A 90 19.77 -29.17 3.03
C GLN A 90 18.78 -28.27 3.79
N LEU A 91 18.66 -27.00 3.39
CA LEU A 91 17.66 -26.08 3.93
C LEU A 91 16.24 -26.45 3.54
N GLN A 92 16.01 -26.87 2.30
CA GLN A 92 14.69 -27.31 1.83
C GLN A 92 14.22 -28.58 2.53
N GLU A 93 15.12 -29.51 2.83
CA GLU A 93 14.78 -30.73 3.59
C GLU A 93 14.40 -30.43 5.04
N ARG A 94 15.04 -29.43 5.65
CA ARG A 94 14.84 -29.10 7.07
C ARG A 94 13.74 -28.07 7.32
N ILE A 95 13.47 -27.20 6.36
CA ILE A 95 12.37 -26.23 6.43
C ILE A 95 11.15 -26.84 5.73
N ALA A 96 10.10 -27.11 6.50
CA ALA A 96 8.81 -27.49 5.95
C ALA A 96 8.15 -26.28 5.25
N LEU A 97 8.54 -26.01 4.01
CA LEU A 97 7.80 -25.11 3.13
C LEU A 97 6.66 -25.92 2.48
N PRO A 98 5.40 -25.46 2.54
CA PRO A 98 4.36 -26.02 1.69
C PRO A 98 4.77 -25.86 0.22
N PRO A 99 4.45 -26.85 -0.65
CA PRO A 99 4.84 -26.85 -2.06
C PRO A 99 4.27 -25.66 -2.84
#